data_AF-A0AA45L6Z9-F1
#
_entry.id   AF-A0AA45L6Z9-F1
#
_cell.length_a   1.000
_cell.length_b   1.000
_cell.length_c   1.000
_cell.angle_alpha   90.00
_cell.angle_beta   90.00
_cell.angle_gamma   90.00
#
_symmetry.space_group_name_H-M   'P 1'
#
loop_
_entity.id
_entity.type
_entity.pdbx_description
1 polymer ?
#
loop_
_entity_poly.entity_id
_entity_poly.type
_entity_poly.pdbx_seq_one_letter_code
_entity_poly.pdbx_strand_id
1 'polypeptide(L)'
;MHDHGSVGLPLGFTLLRLLLLGSVTLVAAWSLLRAAVPAEPGRRARRAVAGAATLGGIAALLAADARWMPDQAAVAVIALLVLPPVLRGPRPVLGWCATAGVTAVALAVGVAATRAPAGGTAAGGGTGAARAPAATGAVADVGGGSGQDGGDVAGGSGLAGGPGAAGGPELAGGPDPADGSGLAGGPDLAGGSDLTSGSDLATASPLDALLSSPPSTLPYLALIAAFAGASWLALCPPTRAARVVGGVFGAVLLAALGHVTASGWLVSPPAGDPLLARAGLGGAPVDVLVVPHMPGWNLVQTSDAAVAVGNAPTALTPTTPVAGQGGRWALVWLPEGRGELWLAGAGARTTVVVDTGTTAWTGRDVRGPDGPDYASAVLAARLAGGRGDLPLPELSDEDARALRAEVAAIGGALAVRADASPRAAEAEAVARAEADRLGVPVDPAAPRTLVLGGEPTGDHLAPWLAPPDLSTPRARRYATVLAEAFPDARPTTSGLRAWLATT
;
A
#
# COMPACT_ATOMS: atom_id res chain seq x y z
N MET A 1 -7.21 25.46 33.13
CA MET A 1 -7.40 23.99 33.20
C MET A 1 -6.16 23.34 32.61
N HIS A 2 -5.73 22.18 33.11
CA HIS A 2 -4.58 21.45 32.55
C HIS A 2 -5.13 20.29 31.70
N ASP A 3 -5.24 20.49 30.39
CA ASP A 3 -5.51 19.40 29.47
C ASP A 3 -4.23 18.60 29.25
N HIS A 4 -4.16 17.43 29.90
CA HIS A 4 -3.19 16.42 29.56
C HIS A 4 -3.61 15.77 28.24
N GLY A 5 -3.19 16.40 27.13
CA GLY A 5 -3.24 15.84 25.77
C GLY A 5 -2.32 14.63 25.60
N SER A 6 -2.48 13.60 26.43
CA SER A 6 -1.84 12.31 26.24
C SER A 6 -2.42 11.69 24.97
N VAL A 7 -1.64 11.67 23.89
CA VAL A 7 -1.97 10.98 22.65
C VAL A 7 -2.06 9.48 22.96
N GLY A 8 -3.26 9.05 23.31
CA GLY A 8 -3.57 7.68 23.68
C GLY A 8 -3.59 6.80 22.45
N LEU A 9 -2.42 6.28 22.05
CA LEU A 9 -2.35 5.00 21.35
C LEU A 9 -3.29 4.03 22.09
N PRO A 10 -4.24 3.36 21.41
CA PRO A 10 -5.28 2.59 22.07
C PRO A 10 -4.63 1.60 23.03
N LEU A 11 -5.02 1.63 24.32
CA LEU A 11 -4.22 1.06 25.41
C LEU A 11 -3.76 -0.38 25.17
N GLY A 12 -4.59 -1.20 24.52
CA GLY A 12 -4.26 -2.55 24.11
C GLY A 12 -3.02 -2.65 23.21
N PHE A 13 -2.83 -1.72 22.26
CA PHE A 13 -1.68 -1.71 21.35
C PHE A 13 -0.36 -1.36 22.07
N THR A 14 -0.37 -0.36 22.95
CA THR A 14 0.80 -0.01 23.77
C THR A 14 1.18 -1.17 24.70
N LEU A 15 0.18 -1.82 25.33
CA LEU A 15 0.37 -3.03 26.12
C LEU A 15 0.90 -4.20 25.28
N LEU A 16 0.39 -4.39 24.06
CA LEU A 16 0.84 -5.42 23.12
C LEU A 16 2.32 -5.22 22.74
N ARG A 17 2.73 -3.99 22.45
CA ARG A 17 4.12 -3.63 22.12
C ARG A 17 5.06 -3.84 23.30
N LEU A 18 4.65 -3.48 24.51
CA LEU A 18 5.41 -3.74 25.75
C LEU A 18 5.51 -5.24 26.08
N LEU A 19 4.42 -5.99 25.90
CA LEU A 19 4.38 -7.45 26.07
C LEU A 19 5.31 -8.14 25.06
N LEU A 20 5.26 -7.73 23.79
CA LEU A 20 6.11 -8.27 22.72
C LEU A 20 7.59 -7.99 23.01
N LEU A 21 7.93 -6.73 23.34
CA LEU A 21 9.29 -6.31 23.68
C LEU A 21 9.84 -7.11 24.88
N GLY A 22 9.11 -7.15 26.00
CA GLY A 22 9.52 -7.90 27.20
C GLY A 22 9.67 -9.41 26.93
N SER A 23 8.79 -9.98 26.10
CA SER A 23 8.86 -11.40 25.70
C SER A 23 10.09 -11.67 24.81
N VAL A 24 10.38 -10.81 23.83
CA VAL A 24 11.59 -10.92 23.00
C VAL A 24 12.84 -10.81 23.87
N THR A 25 12.95 -9.78 24.71
CA THR A 25 14.12 -9.57 25.57
C THR A 25 14.36 -10.78 26.48
N LEU A 26 13.32 -11.31 27.14
CA LEU A 26 13.45 -12.45 28.05
C LEU A 26 13.84 -13.75 27.30
N VAL A 27 13.18 -14.06 26.18
CA VAL A 27 13.40 -15.31 25.44
C VAL A 27 14.74 -15.27 24.69
N ALA A 28 15.12 -14.13 24.11
CA ALA A 28 16.42 -13.96 23.46
C ALA A 28 17.58 -14.01 24.46
N ALA A 29 17.49 -13.25 25.57
CA ALA A 29 18.52 -13.27 26.61
C ALA A 29 18.70 -14.67 27.22
N TRP A 30 17.60 -15.40 27.46
CA TRP A 30 17.65 -16.79 27.90
C TRP A 30 18.34 -17.70 26.87
N SER A 31 17.99 -17.58 25.60
CA SER A 31 18.49 -18.47 24.55
C SER A 31 19.98 -18.25 24.27
N LEU A 32 20.45 -17.00 24.35
CA LEU A 32 21.87 -16.62 24.29
C LEU A 32 22.63 -17.07 25.55
N LEU A 33 22.10 -16.81 26.75
CA LEU A 33 22.72 -17.23 28.01
C LEU A 33 22.85 -18.76 28.08
N ARG A 34 21.86 -19.50 27.58
CA ARG A 34 21.88 -20.97 27.48
C ARG A 34 22.96 -21.47 26.51
N ALA A 35 23.33 -20.69 25.48
CA ALA A 35 24.43 -21.07 24.59
C ALA A 35 25.79 -21.03 25.33
N ALA A 36 25.99 -20.00 26.16
CA ALA A 36 27.20 -19.80 26.96
C ALA A 36 27.30 -20.72 28.19
N VAL A 37 26.21 -20.89 28.95
CA VAL A 37 26.22 -21.56 30.27
C VAL A 37 25.77 -23.03 30.16
N PRO A 38 26.60 -24.02 30.58
CA PRO A 38 26.28 -25.44 30.41
C PRO A 38 25.32 -26.03 31.46
N ALA A 39 24.83 -25.24 32.42
CA ALA A 39 24.00 -25.72 33.53
C ALA A 39 22.59 -26.14 33.09
N GLU A 40 22.05 -27.20 33.68
CA GLU A 40 20.66 -27.65 33.48
C GLU A 40 19.67 -26.60 34.06
N PRO A 41 18.81 -25.96 33.23
CA PRO A 41 17.94 -24.90 33.71
C PRO A 41 16.80 -25.42 34.59
N GLY A 42 16.60 -24.85 35.78
CA GLY A 42 15.55 -25.26 36.71
C GLY A 42 14.14 -25.31 36.08
N ARG A 43 13.31 -26.27 36.52
CA ARG A 43 11.96 -26.52 35.94
C ARG A 43 11.05 -25.28 35.94
N ARG A 44 11.21 -24.37 36.92
CA ARG A 44 10.49 -23.08 36.98
C ARG A 44 10.91 -22.15 35.83
N ALA A 45 12.20 -22.03 35.56
CA ALA A 45 12.72 -21.16 34.51
C ALA A 45 12.36 -21.65 33.10
N ARG A 46 12.48 -22.97 32.83
CA ARG A 46 11.99 -23.57 31.56
C ARG A 46 10.52 -23.25 31.29
N ARG A 47 9.66 -23.25 32.33
CA ARG A 47 8.24 -22.88 32.22
C ARG A 47 8.01 -21.39 32.02
N ALA A 48 8.74 -20.53 32.72
CA ALA A 48 8.64 -19.08 32.56
C ALA A 48 8.99 -18.65 31.13
N VAL A 49 10.06 -19.21 30.57
CA VAL A 49 10.49 -18.94 29.18
C VAL A 49 9.49 -19.50 28.16
N ALA A 50 9.00 -20.73 28.35
CA ALA A 50 7.99 -21.29 27.47
C ALA A 50 6.70 -20.44 27.46
N GLY A 51 6.21 -20.03 28.62
CA GLY A 51 5.04 -19.15 28.74
C GLY A 51 5.26 -17.75 28.16
N ALA A 52 6.43 -17.15 28.36
CA ALA A 52 6.79 -15.87 27.73
C ALA A 52 6.92 -15.98 26.21
N ALA A 53 7.42 -17.10 25.69
CA ALA A 53 7.44 -17.37 24.26
C ALA A 53 6.03 -17.59 23.68
N THR A 54 5.12 -18.25 24.41
CA THR A 54 3.70 -18.32 24.05
C THR A 54 3.06 -16.93 24.00
N LEU A 55 3.26 -16.11 25.03
CA LEU A 55 2.74 -14.73 25.08
C LEU A 55 3.32 -13.85 23.97
N GLY A 56 4.62 -13.92 23.72
CA GLY A 56 5.29 -13.20 22.64
C GLY A 56 4.83 -13.63 21.25
N GLY A 57 4.64 -14.93 21.01
CA GLY A 57 4.12 -15.45 19.75
C GLY A 57 2.66 -15.06 19.49
N ILE A 58 1.81 -15.09 20.52
CA ILE A 58 0.43 -14.59 20.43
C ILE A 58 0.42 -13.07 20.21
N ALA A 59 1.28 -12.32 20.91
CA ALA A 59 1.40 -10.88 20.73
C ALA A 59 1.86 -10.52 19.29
N ALA A 60 2.74 -11.33 18.70
CA ALA A 60 3.17 -11.18 17.31
C ALA A 60 2.06 -11.48 16.30
N LEU A 61 1.25 -12.53 16.51
CA LEU A 61 0.07 -12.84 15.68
C LEU A 61 -0.96 -11.69 15.70
N LEU A 62 -1.20 -11.12 16.88
CA LEU A 62 -2.11 -9.98 17.05
C LEU A 62 -1.53 -8.70 16.40
N ALA A 63 -0.24 -8.43 16.57
CA ALA A 63 0.43 -7.28 15.94
C ALA A 63 0.48 -7.39 14.41
N ALA A 64 0.51 -8.61 13.87
CA ALA A 64 0.44 -8.90 12.44
C ALA A 64 -0.99 -8.84 11.84
N ASP A 65 -2.04 -8.73 12.68
CA ASP A 65 -3.46 -8.85 12.31
C ASP A 65 -3.70 -9.95 11.27
N ALA A 66 -3.47 -11.20 11.71
CA ALA A 66 -3.20 -12.36 10.86
C ALA A 66 -4.36 -12.90 10.00
N ARG A 67 -5.28 -12.04 9.52
CA ARG A 67 -6.41 -12.37 8.62
C ARG A 67 -5.96 -12.94 7.27
N TRP A 68 -4.70 -12.75 6.90
CA TRP A 68 -4.05 -13.36 5.73
C TRP A 68 -3.69 -14.84 5.94
N MET A 69 -3.70 -15.35 7.18
CA MET A 69 -3.43 -16.74 7.50
C MET A 69 -4.74 -17.55 7.51
N PRO A 70 -4.85 -18.65 6.74
CA PRO A 70 -6.03 -19.52 6.79
C PRO A 70 -6.27 -20.09 8.19
N ASP A 71 -7.54 -20.21 8.61
CA ASP A 71 -7.93 -20.62 9.97
C ASP A 71 -7.19 -21.86 10.50
N GLN A 72 -7.03 -22.88 9.63
CA GLN A 72 -6.34 -24.12 9.97
C GLN A 72 -4.86 -23.90 10.29
N ALA A 73 -4.19 -22.98 9.60
CA ALA A 73 -2.81 -22.59 9.87
C ALA A 73 -2.72 -21.74 11.16
N ALA A 74 -3.68 -20.84 11.40
CA ALA A 74 -3.73 -20.06 12.63
C ALA A 74 -3.91 -20.98 13.86
N VAL A 75 -4.83 -21.95 13.80
CA VAL A 75 -5.01 -22.99 14.83
C VAL A 75 -3.74 -23.82 15.03
N ALA A 76 -3.07 -24.23 13.95
CA ALA A 76 -1.82 -24.99 14.05
C ALA A 76 -0.68 -24.19 14.72
N VAL A 77 -0.52 -22.91 14.39
CA VAL A 77 0.48 -22.03 15.00
C VAL A 77 0.16 -21.77 16.48
N ILE A 78 -1.10 -21.50 16.82
CA ILE A 78 -1.53 -21.33 18.22
C ILE A 78 -1.28 -22.61 19.03
N ALA A 79 -1.60 -23.79 18.49
CA ALA A 79 -1.30 -25.07 19.12
C ALA A 79 0.21 -25.27 19.33
N LEU A 80 1.03 -24.92 18.32
CA LEU A 80 2.48 -25.02 18.39
C LEU A 80 3.09 -24.09 19.46
N LEU A 81 2.50 -22.91 19.69
CA LEU A 81 2.90 -21.95 20.73
C LEU A 81 2.42 -22.35 22.14
N VAL A 82 1.21 -22.92 22.27
CA VAL A 82 0.55 -23.19 23.56
C VAL A 82 0.92 -24.58 24.13
N LEU A 83 1.23 -25.56 23.28
CA LEU A 83 1.51 -26.93 23.75
C LEU A 83 2.77 -27.05 24.65
N PRO A 84 3.91 -26.37 24.40
CA PRO A 84 5.11 -26.51 25.22
C PRO A 84 4.95 -26.24 26.73
N PRO A 85 4.35 -25.12 27.21
CA PRO A 85 4.18 -24.88 28.64
C PRO A 85 3.19 -25.85 29.32
N VAL A 86 2.25 -26.44 28.57
CA VAL A 86 1.28 -27.43 29.08
C VAL A 86 1.94 -28.80 29.32
N LEU A 87 2.97 -29.16 28.54
CA LEU A 87 3.61 -30.47 28.61
C LEU A 87 4.31 -30.74 29.96
N ARG A 88 3.89 -31.82 30.62
CA ARG A 88 4.37 -32.22 31.96
C ARG A 88 5.65 -33.06 31.89
N GLY A 89 6.76 -32.45 31.50
CA GLY A 89 8.11 -33.07 31.57
C GLY A 89 8.94 -32.88 30.29
N PRO A 90 10.23 -33.24 30.31
CA PRO A 90 11.07 -33.19 29.11
C PRO A 90 10.55 -34.19 28.06
N ARG A 91 10.37 -33.73 26.83
CA ARG A 91 9.97 -34.57 25.69
C ARG A 91 10.93 -34.33 24.51
N PRO A 92 12.17 -34.82 24.59
CA PRO A 92 13.24 -34.44 23.67
C PRO A 92 12.93 -34.78 22.20
N VAL A 93 12.35 -35.95 21.92
CA VAL A 93 11.98 -36.33 20.54
C VAL A 93 10.95 -35.36 19.97
N LEU A 94 9.84 -35.12 20.69
CA LEU A 94 8.77 -34.20 20.27
C LEU A 94 9.29 -32.77 20.09
N GLY A 95 10.15 -32.30 21.01
CA GLY A 95 10.79 -30.99 20.94
C GLY A 95 11.74 -30.85 19.74
N TRP A 96 12.53 -31.88 19.43
CA TRP A 96 13.37 -31.87 18.22
C TRP A 96 12.56 -31.94 16.93
N CYS A 97 11.49 -32.74 16.85
CA CYS A 97 10.60 -32.78 15.69
C CYS A 97 9.93 -31.42 15.45
N ALA A 98 9.35 -30.81 16.49
CA ALA A 98 8.73 -29.48 16.40
C ALA A 98 9.76 -28.39 16.03
N THR A 99 10.94 -28.42 16.65
CA THR A 99 12.03 -27.48 16.33
C THR A 99 12.54 -27.64 14.90
N ALA A 100 12.63 -28.87 14.39
CA ALA A 100 13.03 -29.15 13.01
C ALA A 100 11.98 -28.64 12.00
N GLY A 101 10.69 -28.86 12.27
CA GLY A 101 9.60 -28.31 11.45
C GLY A 101 9.61 -26.78 11.41
N VAL A 102 9.71 -26.13 12.58
CA VAL A 102 9.88 -24.67 12.70
C VAL A 102 11.10 -24.18 11.91
N THR A 103 12.24 -24.87 12.02
CA THR A 103 13.48 -24.48 11.34
C THR A 103 13.38 -24.66 9.82
N ALA A 104 12.71 -25.72 9.35
CA ALA A 104 12.44 -25.94 7.92
C ALA A 104 11.53 -24.85 7.33
N VAL A 105 10.48 -24.46 8.06
CA VAL A 105 9.62 -23.33 7.67
C VAL A 105 10.42 -22.02 7.67
N ALA A 106 11.18 -21.71 8.71
CA ALA A 106 12.00 -20.50 8.77
C ALA A 106 13.09 -20.45 7.68
N LEU A 107 13.67 -21.59 7.29
CA LEU A 107 14.57 -21.68 6.14
C LEU A 107 13.84 -21.47 4.82
N ALA A 108 12.61 -21.96 4.66
CA ALA A 108 11.78 -21.67 3.49
C ALA A 108 11.44 -20.17 3.38
N VAL A 109 11.08 -19.53 4.50
CA VAL A 109 10.87 -18.06 4.60
C VAL A 109 12.13 -17.31 4.15
N GLY A 110 13.31 -17.69 4.68
CA GLY A 110 14.58 -17.06 4.32
C GLY A 110 14.97 -17.27 2.85
N VAL A 111 14.82 -18.49 2.34
CA VAL A 111 15.13 -18.82 0.94
C VAL A 111 14.19 -18.10 -0.03
N ALA A 112 12.89 -17.99 0.31
CA ALA A 112 11.92 -17.20 -0.44
C ALA A 112 12.32 -15.72 -0.50
N ALA A 113 12.69 -15.11 0.63
CA ALA A 113 13.17 -13.73 0.68
C ALA A 113 14.43 -13.51 -0.19
N THR A 114 15.38 -14.47 -0.19
CA THR A 114 16.57 -14.43 -1.05
C THR A 114 16.32 -14.79 -2.52
N ARG A 115 15.08 -15.18 -2.89
CA ARG A 115 14.68 -15.48 -4.28
C ARG A 115 13.90 -14.34 -4.96
N ALA A 116 13.78 -13.18 -4.32
CA ALA A 116 13.83 -11.93 -5.10
C ALA A 116 15.12 -11.96 -5.95
N PRO A 117 15.10 -11.60 -7.24
CA PRO A 117 16.10 -12.05 -8.21
C PRO A 117 17.49 -11.41 -8.01
N ALA A 118 18.30 -12.03 -7.16
CA ALA A 118 19.67 -11.63 -6.87
C ALA A 118 20.63 -12.11 -7.96
N GLY A 119 21.06 -11.20 -8.83
CA GLY A 119 22.25 -11.37 -9.68
C GLY A 119 22.01 -11.92 -11.08
N GLY A 120 21.91 -11.01 -12.06
CA GLY A 120 21.99 -11.31 -13.49
C GLY A 120 23.21 -10.62 -14.13
N THR A 121 24.43 -10.93 -13.69
CA THR A 121 25.67 -10.34 -14.24
C THR A 121 26.01 -10.93 -15.62
N ALA A 122 25.29 -10.49 -16.65
CA ALA A 122 25.50 -10.88 -18.04
C ALA A 122 26.39 -9.88 -18.78
N ALA A 123 27.69 -10.14 -18.83
CA ALA A 123 28.64 -9.35 -19.62
C ALA A 123 28.81 -9.93 -21.03
N GLY A 124 28.28 -9.23 -22.05
CA GLY A 124 28.64 -9.38 -23.47
C GLY A 124 28.16 -10.65 -24.20
N GLY A 125 27.30 -10.48 -25.22
CA GLY A 125 26.90 -11.57 -26.13
C GLY A 125 25.93 -11.09 -27.21
N GLY A 126 26.45 -10.82 -28.40
CA GLY A 126 25.75 -10.05 -29.45
C GLY A 126 24.51 -10.66 -30.12
N THR A 127 23.78 -9.77 -30.78
CA THR A 127 22.90 -9.97 -31.96
C THR A 127 21.68 -10.89 -31.84
N GLY A 128 20.49 -10.27 -31.80
CA GLY A 128 19.20 -10.87 -32.15
C GLY A 128 18.20 -9.75 -32.46
N ALA A 129 17.49 -9.82 -33.59
CA ALA A 129 16.65 -8.72 -34.08
C ALA A 129 15.14 -9.05 -34.00
N ALA A 130 14.31 -8.01 -34.25
CA ALA A 130 12.84 -8.03 -34.31
C ALA A 130 12.14 -8.10 -32.92
N ARG A 131 10.96 -7.50 -32.70
CA ARG A 131 10.12 -6.62 -33.57
C ARG A 131 9.24 -5.73 -32.69
N ALA A 132 9.17 -4.43 -32.97
CA ALA A 132 8.11 -3.58 -32.40
C ALA A 132 6.85 -3.64 -33.30
N PRO A 133 5.63 -3.71 -32.74
CA PRO A 133 4.41 -3.44 -33.49
C PRO A 133 4.29 -1.92 -33.73
N ALA A 134 4.09 -1.52 -34.99
CA ALA A 134 3.93 -0.10 -35.34
C ALA A 134 2.48 0.35 -35.13
N ALA A 135 2.28 1.51 -34.51
CA ALA A 135 0.99 2.19 -34.51
C ALA A 135 0.77 2.91 -35.86
N THR A 136 0.14 2.23 -36.81
CA THR A 136 -0.35 2.85 -38.05
C THR A 136 -1.60 3.68 -37.75
N GLY A 137 -1.50 5.00 -37.87
CA GLY A 137 -2.67 5.87 -37.82
C GLY A 137 -3.56 5.70 -39.05
N ALA A 138 -4.87 5.89 -38.87
CA ALA A 138 -5.84 6.00 -39.95
C ALA A 138 -6.57 7.35 -39.79
N VAL A 139 -6.35 8.26 -40.74
CA VAL A 139 -7.11 9.51 -40.85
C VAL A 139 -8.40 9.20 -41.61
N ALA A 140 -9.53 9.67 -41.08
CA ALA A 140 -10.82 9.66 -41.78
C ALA A 140 -11.41 11.07 -41.73
N ASP A 141 -11.25 11.80 -42.84
CA ASP A 141 -11.87 13.10 -43.08
C ASP A 141 -13.16 12.91 -43.89
N VAL A 142 -14.29 13.37 -43.34
CA VAL A 142 -15.56 13.61 -44.06
C VAL A 142 -16.23 14.82 -43.40
N GLY A 143 -16.09 15.99 -44.02
CA GLY A 143 -16.74 17.22 -43.54
C GLY A 143 -18.11 17.52 -44.17
N GLY A 144 -18.85 18.44 -43.54
CA GLY A 144 -19.96 19.18 -44.16
C GLY A 144 -21.37 18.80 -43.69
N GLY A 145 -22.04 19.74 -43.00
CA GLY A 145 -23.46 19.61 -42.63
C GLY A 145 -23.89 20.60 -41.55
N SER A 146 -24.36 21.79 -41.93
CA SER A 146 -24.91 22.80 -41.02
C SER A 146 -26.42 22.65 -40.82
N GLY A 147 -26.91 22.91 -39.62
CA GLY A 147 -28.34 22.93 -39.25
C GLY A 147 -28.54 23.54 -37.86
N GLN A 148 -29.72 24.14 -37.62
CA GLN A 148 -30.03 24.90 -36.40
C GLN A 148 -31.26 24.36 -35.65
N ASP A 149 -31.46 24.89 -34.44
CA ASP A 149 -32.72 25.05 -33.68
C ASP A 149 -33.35 23.86 -32.93
N GLY A 150 -33.78 24.14 -31.69
CA GLY A 150 -34.67 23.32 -30.84
C GLY A 150 -33.99 22.20 -30.01
N GLY A 151 -34.48 21.82 -28.82
CA GLY A 151 -35.55 22.42 -28.00
C GLY A 151 -36.08 21.46 -26.90
N ASP A 152 -36.03 21.91 -25.64
CA ASP A 152 -36.81 21.51 -24.45
C ASP A 152 -37.06 20.03 -24.01
N VAL A 153 -36.56 19.73 -22.79
CA VAL A 153 -37.29 19.21 -21.58
C VAL A 153 -37.93 17.78 -21.54
N ALA A 154 -37.84 17.18 -20.33
CA ALA A 154 -38.52 15.97 -19.79
C ALA A 154 -37.98 14.58 -20.22
N GLY A 155 -38.17 13.50 -19.46
CA GLY A 155 -38.65 13.39 -18.05
C GLY A 155 -39.32 12.04 -17.71
N GLY A 156 -38.92 11.40 -16.60
CA GLY A 156 -39.43 10.09 -16.12
C GLY A 156 -38.65 8.88 -16.70
N SER A 157 -38.30 7.77 -16.01
CA SER A 157 -38.80 7.02 -14.83
C SER A 157 -39.95 6.03 -15.09
N GLY A 158 -39.84 4.77 -14.60
CA GLY A 158 -40.98 3.84 -14.49
C GLY A 158 -40.85 2.37 -14.97
N LEU A 159 -40.04 1.55 -14.29
CA LEU A 159 -40.27 0.14 -13.87
C LEU A 159 -41.09 -0.91 -14.68
N ALA A 160 -40.55 -2.15 -14.64
CA ALA A 160 -41.22 -3.47 -14.48
C ALA A 160 -41.81 -4.25 -15.69
N GLY A 161 -41.70 -5.58 -15.64
CA GLY A 161 -42.61 -6.51 -16.34
C GLY A 161 -41.99 -7.75 -17.03
N GLY A 162 -42.17 -8.93 -16.43
CA GLY A 162 -42.00 -10.26 -17.04
C GLY A 162 -42.37 -11.36 -16.03
N PRO A 163 -42.33 -12.67 -16.35
CA PRO A 163 -42.18 -13.33 -17.65
C PRO A 163 -43.36 -14.31 -17.96
N GLY A 164 -43.25 -15.14 -19.01
CA GLY A 164 -44.18 -16.25 -19.30
C GLY A 164 -43.56 -17.31 -20.23
N ALA A 165 -43.97 -18.58 -20.12
CA ALA A 165 -43.32 -19.71 -20.81
C ALA A 165 -44.26 -20.91 -21.09
N ALA A 166 -43.71 -21.90 -21.82
CA ALA A 166 -44.24 -23.23 -22.18
C ALA A 166 -45.20 -23.34 -23.39
N GLY A 167 -45.01 -24.41 -24.20
CA GLY A 167 -45.86 -24.76 -25.34
C GLY A 167 -45.20 -25.69 -26.39
N GLY A 168 -45.47 -27.00 -26.32
CA GLY A 168 -45.25 -28.02 -27.37
C GLY A 168 -46.40 -29.07 -27.29
N PRO A 169 -46.34 -30.28 -27.90
CA PRO A 169 -45.28 -30.92 -28.71
C PRO A 169 -45.73 -31.06 -30.22
N GLU A 170 -45.79 -32.16 -31.00
CA GLU A 170 -45.53 -33.62 -30.91
C GLU A 170 -45.53 -34.31 -32.32
N LEU A 171 -45.19 -35.62 -32.40
CA LEU A 171 -45.46 -36.63 -33.47
C LEU A 171 -44.71 -36.52 -34.84
N ALA A 172 -44.39 -37.61 -35.58
CA ALA A 172 -44.37 -39.07 -35.30
C ALA A 172 -43.59 -39.92 -36.37
N GLY A 173 -43.28 -41.19 -36.06
CA GLY A 173 -42.83 -42.27 -36.98
C GLY A 173 -41.31 -42.56 -36.95
N GLY A 174 -40.79 -43.80 -37.04
CA GLY A 174 -41.39 -45.15 -37.18
C GLY A 174 -40.44 -46.30 -36.74
N PRO A 175 -40.80 -47.59 -36.95
CA PRO A 175 -40.19 -48.78 -36.29
C PRO A 175 -39.06 -49.48 -37.10
N ASP A 176 -38.41 -50.62 -36.76
CA ASP A 176 -38.62 -51.73 -35.77
C ASP A 176 -37.24 -52.41 -35.38
N PRO A 177 -37.14 -53.51 -34.59
CA PRO A 177 -35.90 -53.92 -33.86
C PRO A 177 -35.20 -55.23 -34.33
N ALA A 178 -34.03 -55.55 -33.72
CA ALA A 178 -33.50 -56.93 -33.60
C ALA A 178 -32.47 -57.13 -32.45
N ASP A 179 -32.52 -58.32 -31.86
CA ASP A 179 -31.61 -59.09 -30.97
C ASP A 179 -30.15 -58.67 -30.69
N GLY A 180 -29.64 -59.00 -29.49
CA GLY A 180 -28.19 -59.05 -29.21
C GLY A 180 -27.73 -59.09 -27.74
N SER A 181 -27.87 -60.23 -27.05
CA SER A 181 -27.30 -60.42 -25.69
C SER A 181 -25.86 -60.96 -25.72
N GLY A 182 -24.88 -60.25 -25.16
CA GLY A 182 -23.47 -60.68 -25.05
C GLY A 182 -22.66 -59.87 -24.04
N LEU A 183 -21.61 -60.47 -23.46
CA LEU A 183 -20.83 -59.92 -22.33
C LEU A 183 -19.38 -59.56 -22.67
N ALA A 184 -18.81 -58.69 -21.82
CA ALA A 184 -17.38 -58.39 -21.59
C ALA A 184 -16.65 -57.48 -22.60
N GLY A 185 -15.93 -56.45 -22.09
CA GLY A 185 -15.17 -55.54 -22.96
C GLY A 185 -14.39 -54.34 -22.37
N GLY A 186 -14.20 -54.20 -21.05
CA GLY A 186 -13.33 -53.16 -20.46
C GLY A 186 -13.90 -51.72 -20.42
N PRO A 187 -13.27 -50.79 -19.67
CA PRO A 187 -13.67 -49.39 -19.57
C PRO A 187 -12.79 -48.44 -20.42
N ASP A 188 -13.38 -47.35 -20.95
CA ASP A 188 -13.03 -45.99 -20.50
C ASP A 188 -13.97 -44.92 -21.08
N LEU A 189 -14.05 -43.75 -20.40
CA LEU A 189 -14.44 -42.39 -20.86
C LEU A 189 -15.62 -42.24 -21.87
N ALA A 190 -16.66 -41.41 -21.66
CA ALA A 190 -16.68 -40.13 -20.94
C ALA A 190 -18.10 -39.61 -20.60
N GLY A 191 -18.16 -38.66 -19.65
CA GLY A 191 -19.12 -37.53 -19.65
C GLY A 191 -20.60 -37.81 -19.36
N GLY A 192 -21.06 -37.58 -18.13
CA GLY A 192 -22.51 -37.65 -17.85
C GLY A 192 -22.98 -37.54 -16.40
N SER A 193 -22.55 -36.53 -15.62
CA SER A 193 -23.34 -36.03 -14.47
C SER A 193 -22.78 -34.71 -13.92
N ASP A 194 -23.67 -33.72 -13.75
CA ASP A 194 -23.40 -32.55 -12.90
C ASP A 194 -23.27 -32.95 -11.43
N LEU A 195 -22.50 -32.19 -10.65
CA LEU A 195 -23.02 -31.35 -9.53
C LEU A 195 -21.89 -30.83 -8.61
N THR A 196 -22.25 -29.80 -7.83
CA THR A 196 -21.54 -29.20 -6.69
C THR A 196 -20.28 -28.35 -6.98
N SER A 197 -20.32 -27.12 -6.47
CA SER A 197 -19.12 -26.35 -6.11
C SER A 197 -18.40 -27.06 -4.96
N GLY A 198 -17.16 -27.50 -5.15
CA GLY A 198 -16.46 -28.26 -4.11
C GLY A 198 -15.06 -28.79 -4.44
N SER A 199 -14.27 -28.13 -5.31
CA SER A 199 -12.99 -28.70 -5.77
C SER A 199 -11.79 -27.75 -5.85
N ASP A 200 -11.91 -26.47 -5.49
CA ASP A 200 -10.75 -25.56 -5.32
C ASP A 200 -10.00 -25.79 -3.98
N LEU A 201 -9.91 -27.06 -3.59
CA LEU A 201 -9.01 -27.58 -2.56
C LEU A 201 -7.83 -28.35 -3.18
N ALA A 202 -7.48 -28.00 -4.42
CA ALA A 202 -6.12 -28.16 -4.91
C ALA A 202 -5.19 -27.39 -3.95
N THR A 203 -4.48 -28.11 -3.09
CA THR A 203 -3.68 -27.51 -2.03
C THR A 203 -2.54 -26.69 -2.62
N ALA A 204 -2.71 -25.37 -2.68
CA ALA A 204 -1.59 -24.44 -2.80
C ALA A 204 -0.58 -24.82 -1.70
N SER A 205 0.68 -25.07 -2.08
CA SER A 205 1.66 -25.52 -1.12
C SER A 205 1.81 -24.45 -0.03
N PRO A 206 2.15 -24.81 1.22
CA PRO A 206 2.50 -23.79 2.22
C PRO A 206 3.70 -22.93 1.77
N LEU A 207 4.48 -23.39 0.79
CA LEU A 207 5.48 -22.61 0.06
C LEU A 207 4.88 -21.59 -0.92
N ASP A 208 3.83 -21.93 -1.66
CA ASP A 208 3.21 -21.05 -2.66
C ASP A 208 2.42 -19.92 -1.99
N ALA A 209 1.69 -20.24 -0.91
CA ALA A 209 1.05 -19.26 -0.04
C ALA A 209 2.08 -18.31 0.61
N LEU A 210 3.25 -18.83 0.99
CA LEU A 210 4.34 -18.06 1.57
C LEU A 210 5.09 -17.19 0.53
N LEU A 211 5.29 -17.69 -0.69
CA LEU A 211 5.84 -16.92 -1.81
C LEU A 211 4.88 -15.82 -2.29
N SER A 212 3.58 -16.01 -2.05
CA SER A 212 2.54 -15.01 -2.29
C SER A 212 2.31 -14.08 -1.08
N SER A 213 2.89 -14.39 0.09
CA SER A 213 2.74 -13.55 1.29
C SER A 213 3.51 -12.23 1.12
N PRO A 214 2.96 -11.09 1.59
CA PRO A 214 3.64 -9.81 1.45
C PRO A 214 4.97 -9.75 2.21
N PRO A 215 5.99 -9.04 1.71
CA PRO A 215 7.31 -9.00 2.34
C PRO A 215 7.31 -8.43 3.76
N SER A 216 6.37 -7.56 4.13
CA SER A 216 6.25 -7.06 5.51
C SER A 216 5.79 -8.13 6.52
N THR A 217 5.16 -9.23 6.08
CA THR A 217 4.74 -10.34 6.95
C THR A 217 5.89 -11.26 7.35
N LEU A 218 6.95 -11.33 6.54
CA LEU A 218 8.12 -12.19 6.74
C LEU A 218 8.81 -12.00 8.11
N PRO A 219 9.07 -10.77 8.62
CA PRO A 219 9.62 -10.60 9.97
C PRO A 219 8.68 -11.08 11.08
N TYR A 220 7.35 -10.94 10.94
CA TYR A 220 6.39 -11.48 11.92
C TYR A 220 6.40 -13.00 11.90
N LEU A 221 6.40 -13.63 10.72
CA LEU A 221 6.54 -15.08 10.57
C LEU A 221 7.85 -15.60 11.18
N ALA A 222 8.97 -14.93 10.94
CA ALA A 222 10.27 -15.29 11.54
C ALA A 222 10.25 -15.17 13.07
N LEU A 223 9.60 -14.14 13.63
CA LEU A 223 9.49 -13.91 15.06
C LEU A 223 8.55 -14.91 15.76
N ILE A 224 7.41 -15.24 15.14
CA ILE A 224 6.48 -16.30 15.57
C ILE A 224 7.19 -17.67 15.55
N ALA A 225 7.90 -17.98 14.46
CA ALA A 225 8.68 -19.21 14.32
C ALA A 225 9.77 -19.30 15.39
N ALA A 226 10.54 -18.23 15.62
CA ALA A 226 11.61 -18.22 16.62
C ALA A 226 11.07 -18.34 18.07
N PHE A 227 9.90 -17.76 18.38
CA PHE A 227 9.23 -18.00 19.66
C PHE A 227 8.79 -19.46 19.82
N ALA A 228 8.13 -20.05 18.82
CA ALA A 228 7.73 -21.46 18.85
C ALA A 228 8.96 -22.38 19.02
N GLY A 229 10.00 -22.17 18.21
CA GLY A 229 11.26 -22.91 18.26
C GLY A 229 11.95 -22.82 19.62
N ALA A 230 12.08 -21.62 20.20
CA ALA A 230 12.65 -21.43 21.53
C ALA A 230 11.82 -22.12 22.64
N SER A 231 10.49 -22.08 22.53
CA SER A 231 9.56 -22.72 23.48
C SER A 231 9.67 -24.26 23.45
N TRP A 232 9.71 -24.86 22.26
CA TRP A 232 9.95 -26.30 22.10
C TRP A 232 11.35 -26.73 22.53
N LEU A 233 12.37 -25.95 22.18
CA LEU A 233 13.76 -26.20 22.54
C LEU A 233 14.00 -26.09 24.07
N ALA A 234 13.16 -25.37 24.81
CA ALA A 234 13.16 -25.37 26.28
C ALA A 234 12.78 -26.74 26.90
N LEU A 235 12.11 -27.64 26.16
CA LEU A 235 11.81 -29.01 26.60
C LEU A 235 12.94 -30.01 26.32
N CYS A 236 13.93 -29.64 25.50
CA CYS A 236 15.09 -30.47 25.16
C CYS A 236 16.24 -30.30 26.18
N PRO A 237 17.08 -31.35 26.40
CA PRO A 237 18.30 -31.24 27.22
C PRO A 237 19.37 -30.32 26.58
N PRO A 238 20.31 -29.75 27.36
CA PRO A 238 21.31 -28.76 26.91
C PRO A 238 22.48 -29.35 26.11
N THR A 239 22.17 -30.10 25.04
CA THR A 239 23.18 -30.62 24.09
C THR A 239 23.88 -29.47 23.36
N ARG A 240 25.03 -29.75 22.71
CA ARG A 240 25.72 -28.76 21.86
C ARG A 240 24.79 -28.24 20.74
N ALA A 241 24.03 -29.14 20.10
CA ALA A 241 23.05 -28.79 19.07
C ALA A 241 21.94 -27.87 19.62
N ALA A 242 21.36 -28.19 20.80
CA ALA A 242 20.32 -27.35 21.41
C ALA A 242 20.84 -25.95 21.76
N ARG A 243 22.13 -25.81 22.09
CA ARG A 243 22.77 -24.51 22.35
C ARG A 243 22.99 -23.68 21.08
N VAL A 244 23.43 -24.30 19.99
CA VAL A 244 23.57 -23.62 18.69
C VAL A 244 22.21 -23.15 18.17
N VAL A 245 21.22 -24.05 18.12
CA VAL A 245 19.87 -23.72 17.61
C VAL A 245 19.16 -22.68 18.50
N GLY A 246 19.35 -22.75 19.83
CA GLY A 246 18.87 -21.70 20.74
C GLY A 246 19.53 -20.34 20.46
N GLY A 247 20.85 -20.31 20.24
CA GLY A 247 21.55 -19.09 19.85
C GLY A 247 21.02 -18.48 18.55
N VAL A 248 20.72 -19.31 17.54
CA VAL A 248 20.10 -18.89 16.29
C VAL A 248 18.71 -18.27 16.53
N PHE A 249 17.81 -18.90 17.29
CA PHE A 249 16.51 -18.29 17.60
C PHE A 249 16.65 -16.99 18.40
N GLY A 250 17.60 -16.90 19.33
CA GLY A 250 17.89 -15.65 20.06
C GLY A 250 18.33 -14.52 19.13
N ALA A 251 19.20 -14.82 18.16
CA ALA A 251 19.62 -13.87 17.13
C ALA A 251 18.46 -13.48 16.19
N VAL A 252 17.63 -14.43 15.75
CA VAL A 252 16.47 -14.16 14.90
C VAL A 252 15.43 -13.30 15.62
N LEU A 253 15.15 -13.56 16.90
CA LEU A 253 14.24 -12.72 17.69
C LEU A 253 14.73 -11.27 17.79
N LEU A 254 16.03 -11.05 18.03
CA LEU A 254 16.62 -9.71 18.09
C LEU A 254 16.69 -9.04 16.71
N ALA A 255 17.01 -9.79 15.65
CA ALA A 255 17.08 -9.25 14.29
C ALA A 255 15.69 -8.91 13.73
N ALA A 256 14.68 -9.75 13.97
CA ALA A 256 13.30 -9.51 13.54
C ALA A 256 12.66 -8.37 14.35
N LEU A 257 12.86 -8.31 15.68
CA LEU A 257 12.46 -7.15 16.47
C LEU A 257 13.18 -5.88 15.99
N GLY A 258 14.48 -5.96 15.77
CA GLY A 258 15.30 -4.87 15.22
C GLY A 258 14.74 -4.35 13.91
N HIS A 259 14.43 -5.24 12.97
CA HIS A 259 13.81 -4.91 11.68
C HIS A 259 12.42 -4.26 11.86
N VAL A 260 11.57 -4.81 12.73
CA VAL A 260 10.23 -4.24 13.05
C VAL A 260 10.32 -2.88 13.76
N THR A 261 11.42 -2.58 14.45
CA THR A 261 11.69 -1.24 15.01
C THR A 261 12.35 -0.27 14.03
N ALA A 262 13.23 -0.76 13.15
CA ALA A 262 14.02 0.05 12.22
C ALA A 262 13.28 0.37 10.91
N SER A 263 12.31 -0.46 10.52
CA SER A 263 11.31 -0.12 9.50
C SER A 263 10.32 0.96 9.96
N GLY A 264 10.40 1.41 11.22
CA GLY A 264 9.71 2.59 11.77
C GLY A 264 8.21 2.44 12.03
N TRP A 265 7.50 1.83 11.09
CA TRP A 265 6.04 1.93 10.96
C TRP A 265 5.32 0.67 11.45
N LEU A 266 5.44 0.44 12.76
CA LEU A 266 4.59 -0.50 13.51
C LEU A 266 3.14 0.02 13.67
N VAL A 267 2.92 1.29 13.36
CA VAL A 267 1.65 2.01 13.41
C VAL A 267 1.51 2.77 12.10
N SER A 268 0.66 2.27 11.19
CA SER A 268 0.03 3.15 10.20
C SER A 268 -0.78 4.19 11.00
N PRO A 269 -0.74 5.48 10.63
CA PRO A 269 -1.45 6.50 11.40
C PRO A 269 -2.97 6.29 11.24
N PRO A 270 -3.82 6.92 12.08
CA PRO A 270 -5.27 6.85 11.94
C PRO A 270 -5.76 7.12 10.51
N ALA A 271 -6.85 6.50 10.10
CA ALA A 271 -7.49 6.77 8.82
C ALA A 271 -7.81 8.27 8.67
N GLY A 272 -7.39 8.89 7.57
CA GLY A 272 -7.48 10.34 7.35
C GLY A 272 -6.24 11.15 7.79
N ASP A 273 -5.33 10.54 8.54
CA ASP A 273 -3.97 11.05 8.75
C ASP A 273 -3.09 10.56 7.58
N PRO A 274 -2.32 11.44 6.91
CA PRO A 274 -1.47 11.01 5.80
C PRO A 274 -0.40 10.02 6.28
N LEU A 275 -0.32 8.87 5.63
CA LEU A 275 0.73 7.89 5.88
C LEU A 275 2.01 8.38 5.20
N LEU A 276 2.99 8.74 6.02
CA LEU A 276 4.40 8.80 5.65
C LEU A 276 5.03 7.43 5.92
N ALA A 277 5.85 6.92 4.99
CA ALA A 277 6.60 5.70 5.18
C ALA A 277 7.93 5.71 4.41
N ARG A 278 8.91 4.94 4.88
CA ARG A 278 10.19 4.71 4.20
C ARG A 278 10.39 3.21 4.00
N ALA A 279 10.38 2.75 2.76
CA ALA A 279 10.49 1.34 2.39
C ALA A 279 11.86 1.03 1.77
N GLY A 280 12.41 -0.15 2.04
CA GLY A 280 13.61 -0.63 1.34
C GLY A 280 13.22 -1.33 0.03
N LEU A 281 13.68 -0.81 -1.11
CA LEU A 281 13.44 -1.37 -2.45
C LEU A 281 14.78 -1.53 -3.18
N GLY A 282 15.16 -2.77 -3.48
CA GLY A 282 16.43 -3.07 -4.19
C GLY A 282 17.71 -2.65 -3.44
N GLY A 283 17.62 -2.35 -2.13
CA GLY A 283 18.71 -1.81 -1.32
C GLY A 283 18.73 -0.28 -1.21
N ALA A 284 17.91 0.43 -1.98
CA ALA A 284 17.70 1.87 -1.83
C ALA A 284 16.49 2.15 -0.92
N PRO A 285 16.48 3.26 -0.15
CA PRO A 285 15.28 3.77 0.48
C PRO A 285 14.35 4.40 -0.58
N VAL A 286 13.06 4.14 -0.45
CA VAL A 286 11.98 4.83 -1.17
C VAL A 286 11.08 5.45 -0.12
N ASP A 287 10.97 6.78 -0.15
CA ASP A 287 10.00 7.51 0.66
C ASP A 287 8.64 7.50 -0.01
N VAL A 288 7.59 7.40 0.80
CA VAL A 288 6.21 7.17 0.37
C VAL A 288 5.27 8.05 1.18
N LEU A 289 4.40 8.79 0.49
CA LEU A 289 3.30 9.54 1.10
C LEU A 289 1.99 8.98 0.53
N VAL A 290 0.99 8.75 1.38
CA VAL A 290 -0.37 8.36 0.96
C VAL A 290 -1.38 9.36 1.53
N VAL A 291 -2.19 9.94 0.65
CA VAL A 291 -3.26 10.91 1.00
C VAL A 291 -4.54 10.53 0.24
N PRO A 292 -5.73 10.54 0.87
CA PRO A 292 -6.03 10.87 2.26
C PRO A 292 -5.76 9.75 3.28
N HIS A 293 -5.24 8.58 2.86
CA HIS A 293 -5.11 7.37 3.69
C HIS A 293 -6.47 6.94 4.28
N MET A 294 -7.45 6.78 3.38
CA MET A 294 -8.85 6.39 3.64
C MET A 294 -9.31 5.35 2.61
N PRO A 295 -10.47 4.69 2.76
CA PRO A 295 -10.91 3.67 1.82
C PRO A 295 -11.32 4.31 0.48
N GLY A 296 -10.89 3.68 -0.62
CA GLY A 296 -11.11 4.18 -1.98
C GLY A 296 -9.85 4.74 -2.64
N TRP A 297 -10.02 5.77 -3.48
CA TRP A 297 -8.91 6.36 -4.22
C TRP A 297 -7.99 7.18 -3.32
N ASN A 298 -6.72 6.80 -3.32
CA ASN A 298 -5.65 7.51 -2.64
C ASN A 298 -4.59 7.93 -3.68
N LEU A 299 -4.04 9.11 -3.47
CA LEU A 299 -2.87 9.57 -4.18
C LEU A 299 -1.61 9.14 -3.41
N VAL A 300 -0.71 8.48 -4.11
CA VAL A 300 0.57 7.97 -3.59
C VAL A 300 1.71 8.75 -4.22
N GLN A 301 2.50 9.43 -3.40
CA GLN A 301 3.79 9.99 -3.81
C GLN A 301 4.90 8.98 -3.51
N THR A 302 5.91 8.89 -4.38
CA THR A 302 7.19 8.25 -4.11
C THR A 302 8.34 9.23 -4.32
N SER A 303 9.55 8.83 -3.91
CA SER A 303 10.81 9.43 -4.37
C SER A 303 10.91 9.54 -5.91
N ASP A 304 11.87 10.34 -6.39
CA ASP A 304 12.11 10.61 -7.83
C ASP A 304 12.47 9.34 -8.65
N ALA A 305 12.75 8.21 -7.98
CA ALA A 305 12.98 6.91 -8.59
C ALA A 305 11.71 6.33 -9.26
N ALA A 306 11.83 5.78 -10.46
CA ALA A 306 10.71 5.17 -11.18
C ALA A 306 10.23 3.87 -10.51
N VAL A 307 9.19 4.00 -9.69
CA VAL A 307 8.52 2.90 -8.95
C VAL A 307 7.09 2.72 -9.47
N ALA A 308 6.58 1.49 -9.48
CA ALA A 308 5.16 1.19 -9.65
C ALA A 308 4.54 0.78 -8.32
N VAL A 309 3.34 1.30 -8.01
CA VAL A 309 2.68 1.16 -6.71
C VAL A 309 1.24 0.67 -6.85
N GLY A 310 0.73 -0.09 -5.87
CA GLY A 310 -0.61 -0.67 -5.99
C GLY A 310 -1.08 -1.46 -4.77
N ASN A 311 -2.32 -1.94 -4.80
CA ASN A 311 -2.93 -2.69 -3.69
C ASN A 311 -2.67 -4.21 -3.74
N ALA A 312 -2.10 -4.71 -4.84
CA ALA A 312 -1.79 -6.11 -5.06
C ALA A 312 -0.52 -6.27 -5.93
N PRO A 313 0.22 -7.39 -5.83
CA PRO A 313 1.46 -7.61 -6.59
C PRO A 313 1.26 -7.78 -8.11
N THR A 314 0.00 -7.81 -8.55
CA THR A 314 -0.47 -7.89 -9.94
C THR A 314 -1.18 -6.62 -10.42
N ALA A 315 -1.55 -5.70 -9.52
CA ALA A 315 -2.30 -4.48 -9.82
C ALA A 315 -1.47 -3.24 -9.46
N LEU A 316 -0.36 -3.05 -10.19
CA LEU A 316 0.62 -1.99 -9.94
C LEU A 316 0.53 -0.89 -11.01
N THR A 317 0.35 0.35 -10.57
CA THR A 317 0.32 1.56 -11.40
C THR A 317 1.71 2.23 -11.40
N PRO A 318 2.37 2.47 -12.55
CA PRO A 318 3.62 3.23 -12.61
C PRO A 318 3.43 4.67 -12.09
N THR A 319 4.35 5.15 -11.27
CA THR A 319 4.36 6.56 -10.84
C THR A 319 4.86 7.48 -11.95
N THR A 320 4.22 8.64 -12.11
CA THR A 320 4.55 9.67 -13.10
C THR A 320 5.06 10.94 -12.42
N PRO A 321 6.01 11.68 -13.00
CA PRO A 321 6.33 13.02 -12.49
C PRO A 321 5.12 13.93 -12.70
N VAL A 322 4.86 14.83 -11.76
CA VAL A 322 3.90 15.92 -11.93
C VAL A 322 4.70 17.22 -11.98
N ALA A 323 4.56 17.99 -13.05
CA ALA A 323 5.38 19.19 -13.24
C ALA A 323 5.09 20.24 -12.15
N GLY A 324 6.15 20.92 -11.69
CA GLY A 324 6.10 21.81 -10.52
C GLY A 324 6.21 21.09 -9.16
N GLN A 325 5.72 19.86 -9.04
CA GLN A 325 5.77 19.07 -7.81
C GLN A 325 7.11 18.36 -7.61
N GLY A 326 7.36 17.86 -6.39
CA GLY A 326 8.45 16.95 -6.08
C GLY A 326 8.03 15.48 -6.18
N GLY A 327 8.99 14.57 -6.35
CA GLY A 327 8.74 13.13 -6.41
C GLY A 327 7.91 12.69 -7.62
N ARG A 328 7.36 11.48 -7.53
CA ARG A 328 6.49 10.89 -8.54
C ARG A 328 5.17 10.45 -7.92
N TRP A 329 4.11 10.43 -8.72
CA TRP A 329 2.73 10.31 -8.23
C TRP A 329 1.97 9.20 -8.95
N ALA A 330 1.11 8.49 -8.24
CA ALA A 330 0.16 7.52 -8.81
C ALA A 330 -1.15 7.50 -8.01
N LEU A 331 -2.26 7.16 -8.68
CA LEU A 331 -3.53 6.88 -8.02
C LEU A 331 -3.66 5.38 -7.74
N VAL A 332 -3.98 5.04 -6.49
CA VAL A 332 -4.16 3.66 -6.02
C VAL A 332 -5.49 3.54 -5.28
N TRP A 333 -6.29 2.55 -5.64
CA TRP A 333 -7.47 2.18 -4.85
C TRP A 333 -7.03 1.34 -3.64
N LEU A 334 -7.25 1.81 -2.42
CA LEU A 334 -7.03 1.04 -1.20
C LEU A 334 -8.38 0.50 -0.67
N PRO A 335 -8.45 -0.77 -0.25
CA PRO A 335 -9.65 -1.34 0.38
C PRO A 335 -9.87 -0.73 1.78
N GLU A 336 -10.97 -1.12 2.44
CA GLU A 336 -11.22 -0.80 3.85
C GLU A 336 -10.29 -1.58 4.81
N GLY A 337 -9.85 -0.91 5.86
CA GLY A 337 -9.06 -1.45 6.96
C GLY A 337 -7.59 -1.67 6.64
N ARG A 338 -6.98 -2.58 7.41
CA ARG A 338 -5.55 -2.89 7.31
C ARG A 338 -5.24 -3.71 6.07
N GLY A 339 -4.25 -3.25 5.31
CA GLY A 339 -3.75 -3.91 4.10
C GLY A 339 -2.30 -3.51 3.81
N GLU A 340 -1.84 -3.75 2.58
CA GLU A 340 -0.48 -3.42 2.17
C GLU A 340 -0.45 -2.72 0.81
N LEU A 341 0.22 -1.58 0.77
CA LEU A 341 0.63 -0.90 -0.45
C LEU A 341 1.89 -1.59 -0.97
N TRP A 342 1.81 -2.18 -2.16
CA TRP A 342 2.93 -2.78 -2.86
C TRP A 342 3.72 -1.74 -3.64
N LEU A 343 5.04 -1.91 -3.67
CA LEU A 343 5.98 -1.11 -4.44
C LEU A 343 6.89 -2.03 -5.25
N ALA A 344 7.15 -1.71 -6.52
CA ALA A 344 8.04 -2.46 -7.41
C ALA A 344 8.92 -1.53 -8.23
N GLY A 345 10.20 -1.86 -8.38
CA GLY A 345 11.17 -1.04 -9.11
C GLY A 345 12.53 -1.74 -9.19
N ALA A 346 13.27 -1.50 -10.27
CA ALA A 346 14.60 -2.10 -10.52
C ALA A 346 14.67 -3.65 -10.35
N GLY A 347 13.57 -4.35 -10.65
CA GLY A 347 13.46 -5.82 -10.47
C GLY A 347 13.18 -6.29 -9.03
N ALA A 348 13.17 -5.39 -8.05
CA ALA A 348 12.80 -5.65 -6.67
C ALA A 348 11.32 -5.36 -6.40
N ARG A 349 10.80 -5.89 -5.29
CA ARG A 349 9.47 -5.60 -4.73
C ARG A 349 9.56 -5.42 -3.21
N THR A 350 8.71 -4.58 -2.65
CA THR A 350 8.57 -4.34 -1.21
C THR A 350 7.14 -3.90 -0.88
N THR A 351 6.78 -3.79 0.39
CA THR A 351 5.45 -3.30 0.82
C THR A 351 5.53 -2.30 1.97
N VAL A 352 4.51 -1.45 2.05
CA VAL A 352 4.21 -0.54 3.17
C VAL A 352 2.86 -0.94 3.75
N VAL A 353 2.77 -1.05 5.07
CA VAL A 353 1.52 -1.37 5.78
C VAL A 353 0.61 -0.13 5.80
N VAL A 354 -0.63 -0.28 5.34
CA VAL A 354 -1.68 0.76 5.38
C VAL A 354 -2.79 0.32 6.32
N ASP A 355 -3.49 1.28 6.94
CA ASP A 355 -4.77 1.02 7.61
C ASP A 355 -5.72 2.18 7.34
N THR A 356 -6.57 1.99 6.33
CA THR A 356 -7.52 3.00 5.85
C THR A 356 -8.77 3.10 6.72
N GLY A 357 -8.92 2.25 7.75
CA GLY A 357 -10.14 2.18 8.54
C GLY A 357 -11.39 1.79 7.72
N THR A 358 -12.58 1.99 8.30
CA THR A 358 -13.86 1.53 7.73
C THR A 358 -14.82 2.67 7.38
N THR A 359 -14.33 3.92 7.34
CA THR A 359 -15.15 5.10 7.03
C THR A 359 -14.79 5.59 5.64
N ALA A 360 -15.73 5.53 4.69
CA ALA A 360 -15.49 6.02 3.33
C ALA A 360 -15.07 7.50 3.30
N TRP A 361 -14.20 7.87 2.36
CA TRP A 361 -13.80 9.27 2.17
C TRP A 361 -15.00 10.14 1.73
N THR A 362 -15.34 11.13 2.55
CA THR A 362 -16.41 12.11 2.29
C THR A 362 -15.90 13.46 1.77
N GLY A 363 -14.58 13.63 1.66
CA GLY A 363 -13.97 14.82 1.08
C GLY A 363 -14.05 14.84 -0.45
N ARG A 364 -13.61 15.96 -1.04
CA ARG A 364 -13.57 16.16 -2.51
C ARG A 364 -12.52 15.22 -3.16
N ASP A 365 -12.67 14.98 -4.46
CA ASP A 365 -12.01 13.88 -5.18
C ASP A 365 -10.52 14.14 -5.46
N VAL A 366 -9.63 13.33 -4.86
CA VAL A 366 -8.17 13.43 -5.04
C VAL A 366 -7.66 12.91 -6.39
N ARG A 367 -8.54 12.40 -7.26
CA ARG A 367 -8.19 12.04 -8.66
C ARG A 367 -8.04 13.25 -9.59
N GLY A 368 -8.52 14.42 -9.17
CA GLY A 368 -8.38 15.67 -9.93
C GLY A 368 -6.95 16.24 -9.95
N PRO A 369 -6.64 17.18 -10.85
CA PRO A 369 -5.29 17.76 -10.98
C PRO A 369 -4.80 18.51 -9.73
N ASP A 370 -5.70 18.97 -8.85
CA ASP A 370 -5.33 19.58 -7.55
C ASP A 370 -4.72 18.58 -6.55
N GLY A 371 -4.90 17.26 -6.77
CA GLY A 371 -4.55 16.20 -5.81
C GLY A 371 -3.12 16.29 -5.25
N PRO A 372 -2.07 16.48 -6.08
CA PRO A 372 -0.69 16.64 -5.62
C PRO A 372 -0.44 17.90 -4.77
N ASP A 373 -1.10 19.03 -5.06
CA ASP A 373 -0.96 20.25 -4.26
C ASP A 373 -1.73 20.15 -2.93
N TYR A 374 -2.89 19.48 -2.94
CA TYR A 374 -3.61 19.07 -1.73
C TYR A 374 -2.77 18.13 -0.86
N ALA A 375 -2.13 17.11 -1.43
CA ALA A 375 -1.26 16.21 -0.69
C ALA A 375 -0.05 16.94 -0.07
N SER A 376 0.55 17.88 -0.81
CA SER A 376 1.61 18.77 -0.30
C SER A 376 1.14 19.67 0.84
N ALA A 377 -0.09 20.20 0.79
CA ALA A 377 -0.71 20.97 1.87
C ALA A 377 -0.96 20.10 3.13
N VAL A 378 -1.53 18.91 2.95
CA VAL A 378 -1.82 17.94 4.01
C VAL A 378 -0.54 17.49 4.72
N LEU A 379 0.52 17.20 3.96
CA LEU A 379 1.84 16.91 4.50
C LEU A 379 2.37 18.08 5.35
N ALA A 380 2.32 19.31 4.82
CA ALA A 380 2.86 20.47 5.51
C ALA A 380 2.13 20.82 6.82
N ALA A 381 0.79 20.73 6.85
CA ALA A 381 0.01 20.89 8.08
C ALA A 381 0.39 19.83 9.14
N ARG A 382 0.62 18.58 8.72
CA ARG A 382 0.98 17.48 9.63
C ARG A 382 2.40 17.57 10.17
N LEU A 383 3.36 18.02 9.36
CA LEU A 383 4.71 18.34 9.83
C LEU A 383 4.73 19.52 10.81
N ALA A 384 3.74 20.41 10.73
CA ALA A 384 3.51 21.48 11.72
C ALA A 384 2.76 21.01 12.99
N GLY A 385 2.30 19.76 13.06
CA GLY A 385 1.53 19.21 14.18
C GLY A 385 0.01 19.43 14.09
N GLY A 386 -0.49 19.88 12.94
CA GLY A 386 -1.90 20.09 12.64
C GLY A 386 -2.64 18.82 12.17
N ARG A 387 -3.84 19.04 11.66
CA ARG A 387 -4.72 18.00 11.09
C ARG A 387 -4.36 17.66 9.64
N GLY A 388 -4.97 16.58 9.12
CA GLY A 388 -4.69 16.02 7.78
C GLY A 388 -5.92 16.00 6.87
N ASP A 389 -7.10 16.04 7.47
CA ASP A 389 -8.39 16.41 6.89
C ASP A 389 -8.43 17.92 6.60
N LEU A 390 -7.64 18.37 5.62
CA LEU A 390 -7.77 19.72 5.07
C LEU A 390 -8.90 19.79 4.01
N PRO A 391 -9.49 20.96 3.75
CA PRO A 391 -10.20 21.18 2.49
C PRO A 391 -9.22 21.14 1.30
N LEU A 392 -9.71 20.74 0.13
CA LEU A 392 -8.98 20.90 -1.14
C LEU A 392 -8.85 22.40 -1.48
N PRO A 393 -7.72 22.88 -2.04
CA PRO A 393 -7.50 24.32 -2.23
C PRO A 393 -8.50 24.96 -3.22
N GLU A 394 -9.30 25.91 -2.73
CA GLU A 394 -10.17 26.78 -3.54
C GLU A 394 -9.44 28.08 -3.90
N LEU A 395 -9.99 28.90 -4.82
CA LEU A 395 -9.35 30.18 -5.17
C LEU A 395 -9.54 31.21 -4.04
N SER A 396 -8.48 31.43 -3.26
CA SER A 396 -8.51 32.40 -2.16
C SER A 396 -8.59 33.86 -2.63
N ASP A 397 -9.13 34.76 -1.80
CA ASP A 397 -9.13 36.22 -2.04
C ASP A 397 -7.71 36.82 -2.20
N GLU A 398 -6.69 36.14 -1.70
CA GLU A 398 -5.29 36.50 -1.93
C GLU A 398 -4.83 36.07 -3.33
N ASP A 399 -5.08 34.82 -3.71
CA ASP A 399 -4.79 34.29 -5.04
C ASP A 399 -5.50 35.10 -6.13
N ALA A 400 -6.79 35.41 -5.93
CA ALA A 400 -7.59 36.20 -6.86
C ALA A 400 -7.08 37.66 -6.98
N ARG A 401 -6.54 38.26 -5.90
CA ARG A 401 -5.89 39.58 -5.96
C ARG A 401 -4.54 39.54 -6.67
N ALA A 402 -3.72 38.53 -6.38
CA ALA A 402 -2.42 38.33 -7.04
C ALA A 402 -2.60 38.07 -8.55
N LEU A 403 -3.57 37.24 -8.92
CA LEU A 403 -3.90 36.94 -10.31
C LEU A 403 -4.36 38.18 -11.10
N ARG A 404 -5.15 39.07 -10.47
CA ARG A 404 -5.51 40.37 -11.07
C ARG A 404 -4.30 41.29 -11.25
N ALA A 405 -3.40 41.32 -10.28
CA ALA A 405 -2.15 42.07 -10.41
C ALA A 405 -1.26 41.52 -11.54
N GLU A 406 -1.24 40.20 -11.74
CA GLU A 406 -0.48 39.56 -12.83
C GLU A 406 -1.07 39.91 -14.21
N VAL A 407 -2.40 39.83 -14.38
CA VAL A 407 -3.09 40.28 -15.61
C VAL A 407 -2.81 41.76 -15.91
N ALA A 408 -2.80 42.61 -14.87
CA ALA A 408 -2.42 44.01 -15.00
C ALA A 408 -0.94 44.22 -15.36
N ALA A 409 -0.04 43.39 -14.86
CA ALA A 409 1.39 43.43 -15.17
C ALA A 409 1.71 42.94 -16.59
N ILE A 410 0.93 41.98 -17.11
CA ILE A 410 1.01 41.50 -18.49
C ILE A 410 0.73 42.63 -19.48
N GLY A 411 -0.27 43.48 -19.21
CA GLY A 411 -0.49 44.76 -19.90
C GLY A 411 -0.66 44.70 -21.44
N GLY A 412 -1.10 43.55 -21.97
CA GLY A 412 -1.23 43.29 -23.41
C GLY A 412 -1.79 41.91 -23.68
N ALA A 413 -2.05 41.58 -24.96
CA ALA A 413 -2.72 40.34 -25.37
C ALA A 413 -2.12 39.08 -24.71
N LEU A 414 -2.98 38.21 -24.18
CA LEU A 414 -2.56 37.04 -23.40
C LEU A 414 -3.40 35.78 -23.71
N ALA A 415 -2.76 34.62 -23.63
CA ALA A 415 -3.41 33.32 -23.65
C ALA A 415 -3.61 32.84 -22.21
N VAL A 416 -4.79 32.29 -21.89
CA VAL A 416 -5.05 31.64 -20.59
C VAL A 416 -4.98 30.13 -20.75
N ARG A 417 -4.23 29.46 -19.87
CA ARG A 417 -4.12 28.00 -19.83
C ARG A 417 -4.48 27.44 -18.45
N ALA A 418 -5.72 26.97 -18.31
CA ALA A 418 -6.19 26.18 -17.18
C ALA A 418 -6.05 24.66 -17.44
N ASP A 419 -6.23 23.86 -16.38
CA ASP A 419 -6.55 22.44 -16.47
C ASP A 419 -8.01 22.20 -16.02
N ALA A 420 -8.38 20.96 -15.71
CA ALA A 420 -9.73 20.58 -15.28
C ALA A 420 -10.01 20.82 -13.76
N SER A 421 -9.14 21.55 -13.05
CA SER A 421 -9.36 21.93 -11.64
C SER A 421 -10.52 22.93 -11.47
N PRO A 422 -11.37 22.80 -10.44
CA PRO A 422 -12.30 23.84 -10.05
C PRO A 422 -11.60 25.17 -9.72
N ARG A 423 -10.43 25.13 -9.07
CA ARG A 423 -9.61 26.31 -8.74
C ARG A 423 -9.07 26.96 -10.02
N ALA A 424 -8.66 26.17 -11.02
CA ALA A 424 -8.21 26.70 -12.30
C ALA A 424 -9.36 27.34 -13.11
N ALA A 425 -10.57 26.79 -13.04
CA ALA A 425 -11.77 27.37 -13.66
C ALA A 425 -12.22 28.68 -12.96
N GLU A 426 -12.21 28.71 -11.62
CA GLU A 426 -12.43 29.93 -10.82
C GLU A 426 -11.38 31.01 -11.17
N ALA A 427 -10.12 30.60 -11.30
CA ALA A 427 -9.02 31.48 -11.70
C ALA A 427 -9.19 32.02 -13.12
N GLU A 428 -9.65 31.20 -14.07
CA GLU A 428 -9.87 31.63 -15.45
C GLU A 428 -10.99 32.67 -15.53
N ALA A 429 -12.07 32.51 -14.77
CA ALA A 429 -13.12 33.51 -14.66
C ALA A 429 -12.59 34.85 -14.11
N VAL A 430 -11.74 34.82 -13.06
CA VAL A 430 -11.11 36.02 -12.50
C VAL A 430 -10.12 36.67 -13.49
N ALA A 431 -9.31 35.88 -14.20
CA ALA A 431 -8.33 36.39 -15.15
C ALA A 431 -9.00 37.05 -16.37
N ARG A 432 -10.05 36.41 -16.92
CA ARG A 432 -10.82 36.97 -18.05
C ARG A 432 -11.55 38.25 -17.64
N ALA A 433 -12.25 38.26 -16.51
CA ALA A 433 -12.96 39.45 -16.04
C ALA A 433 -12.04 40.66 -15.79
N GLU A 434 -10.80 40.43 -15.34
CA GLU A 434 -9.79 41.49 -15.19
C GLU A 434 -9.21 41.95 -16.53
N ALA A 435 -9.00 41.03 -17.48
CA ALA A 435 -8.56 41.36 -18.82
C ALA A 435 -9.61 42.24 -19.54
N ASP A 436 -10.89 41.86 -19.46
CA ASP A 436 -12.02 42.66 -19.95
C ASP A 436 -12.06 44.05 -19.28
N ARG A 437 -11.88 44.12 -17.95
CA ARG A 437 -11.84 45.38 -17.17
C ARG A 437 -10.68 46.30 -17.59
N LEU A 438 -9.61 45.74 -18.15
CA LEU A 438 -8.42 46.48 -18.61
C LEU A 438 -8.39 46.71 -20.13
N GLY A 439 -9.34 46.17 -20.89
CA GLY A 439 -9.32 46.18 -22.36
C GLY A 439 -8.21 45.31 -22.97
N VAL A 440 -7.74 44.31 -22.23
CA VAL A 440 -6.70 43.36 -22.65
C VAL A 440 -7.37 42.17 -23.35
N PRO A 441 -7.07 41.88 -24.64
CA PRO A 441 -7.69 40.77 -25.34
C PRO A 441 -7.11 39.42 -24.87
N VAL A 442 -8.00 38.48 -24.56
CA VAL A 442 -7.64 37.08 -24.27
C VAL A 442 -7.77 36.24 -25.53
N ASP A 443 -6.62 35.84 -26.09
CA ASP A 443 -6.51 35.11 -27.37
C ASP A 443 -5.59 33.89 -27.18
N PRO A 444 -6.04 32.65 -27.48
CA PRO A 444 -5.20 31.45 -27.43
C PRO A 444 -3.94 31.51 -28.32
N ALA A 445 -3.89 32.39 -29.31
CA ALA A 445 -2.72 32.62 -30.17
C ALA A 445 -1.77 33.74 -29.67
N ALA A 446 -2.08 34.39 -28.53
CA ALA A 446 -1.24 35.45 -27.99
C ALA A 446 0.11 34.91 -27.47
N PRO A 447 1.21 35.68 -27.61
CA PRO A 447 2.56 35.18 -27.30
C PRO A 447 2.83 35.02 -25.79
N ARG A 448 2.13 35.77 -24.93
CA ARG A 448 2.27 35.68 -23.47
C ARG A 448 1.23 34.71 -22.92
N THR A 449 1.67 33.67 -22.22
CA THR A 449 0.76 32.69 -21.60
C THR A 449 0.68 32.88 -20.09
N LEU A 450 -0.54 33.03 -19.57
CA LEU A 450 -0.89 32.98 -18.16
C LEU A 450 -1.37 31.57 -17.79
N VAL A 451 -0.60 30.89 -16.94
CA VAL A 451 -0.82 29.48 -16.57
C VAL A 451 -1.54 29.40 -15.23
N LEU A 452 -2.70 28.74 -15.23
CA LEU A 452 -3.57 28.55 -14.06
C LEU A 452 -3.61 27.10 -13.57
N GLY A 453 -3.30 26.15 -14.47
CA GLY A 453 -3.23 24.72 -14.19
C GLY A 453 -2.36 23.96 -15.19
N GLY A 454 -2.16 22.67 -14.93
CA GLY A 454 -1.29 21.78 -15.70
C GLY A 454 0.19 22.10 -15.50
N GLU A 455 1.01 21.90 -16.53
CA GLU A 455 2.46 22.16 -16.42
C GLU A 455 2.77 23.65 -16.22
N PRO A 456 3.70 24.03 -15.32
CA PRO A 456 4.13 25.42 -15.08
C PRO A 456 5.10 25.92 -16.16
N THR A 457 4.73 25.75 -17.43
CA THR A 457 5.49 26.11 -18.63
C THR A 457 4.89 27.34 -19.31
N GLY A 458 5.36 28.53 -18.92
CA GLY A 458 4.91 29.82 -19.48
C GLY A 458 5.59 31.01 -18.80
N ASP A 459 5.41 32.20 -19.37
CA ASP A 459 6.03 33.44 -18.86
C ASP A 459 5.39 33.91 -17.53
N HIS A 460 4.09 33.63 -17.36
CA HIS A 460 3.30 34.08 -16.22
C HIS A 460 2.61 32.89 -15.56
N LEU A 461 2.83 32.68 -14.25
CA LEU A 461 2.32 31.54 -13.50
C LEU A 461 1.40 31.99 -12.37
N ALA A 462 0.31 31.24 -12.13
CA ALA A 462 -0.52 31.45 -10.95
C ALA A 462 0.26 31.21 -9.64
N PRO A 463 -0.10 31.90 -8.52
CA PRO A 463 0.65 31.86 -7.26
C PRO A 463 0.89 30.47 -6.64
N TRP A 464 0.08 29.47 -6.99
CA TRP A 464 0.22 28.07 -6.53
C TRP A 464 1.11 27.20 -7.42
N LEU A 465 1.41 27.64 -8.64
CA LEU A 465 2.32 26.96 -9.57
C LEU A 465 3.75 27.49 -9.49
N ALA A 466 3.92 28.70 -8.95
CA ALA A 466 5.23 29.26 -8.61
C ALA A 466 5.78 28.65 -7.31
N PRO A 467 7.12 28.52 -7.15
CA PRO A 467 7.73 28.18 -5.87
C PRO A 467 7.41 29.24 -4.79
N PRO A 468 7.16 28.83 -3.53
CA PRO A 468 6.81 29.74 -2.45
C PRO A 468 7.98 30.63 -2.03
N ASP A 469 7.68 31.83 -1.50
CA ASP A 469 8.71 32.69 -0.92
C ASP A 469 9.27 32.11 0.39
N LEU A 470 10.57 31.78 0.37
CA LEU A 470 11.33 31.29 1.52
C LEU A 470 12.18 32.41 2.19
N SER A 471 11.90 33.69 1.93
CA SER A 471 12.58 34.83 2.55
C SER A 471 12.36 34.93 4.07
N THR A 472 11.25 34.41 4.59
CA THR A 472 10.91 34.52 6.02
C THR A 472 11.54 33.40 6.86
N PRO A 473 11.83 33.64 8.16
CA PRO A 473 12.33 32.59 9.05
C PRO A 473 11.37 31.40 9.22
N ARG A 474 10.04 31.65 9.22
CA ARG A 474 9.03 30.59 9.26
C ARG A 474 9.04 29.74 7.98
N ALA A 475 9.12 30.37 6.80
CA ALA A 475 9.13 29.66 5.53
C ALA A 475 10.42 28.81 5.35
N ARG A 476 11.58 29.31 5.79
CA ARG A 476 12.79 28.46 5.87
C ARG A 476 12.60 27.26 6.78
N ARG A 477 11.98 27.43 7.96
CA ARG A 477 11.72 26.32 8.89
C ARG A 477 10.81 25.25 8.26
N TYR A 478 9.77 25.66 7.53
CA TYR A 478 8.94 24.74 6.73
C TYR A 478 9.80 23.94 5.73
N ALA A 479 10.62 24.62 4.92
CA ALA A 479 11.46 23.95 3.92
C ALA A 479 12.49 22.99 4.54
N THR A 480 13.10 23.35 5.69
CA THR A 480 14.00 22.45 6.43
C THR A 480 13.27 21.22 6.94
N VAL A 481 12.14 21.37 7.64
CA VAL A 481 11.39 20.24 8.21
C VAL A 481 10.81 19.34 7.10
N LEU A 482 10.40 19.91 5.97
CA LEU A 482 9.98 19.14 4.79
C LEU A 482 11.13 18.28 4.25
N ALA A 483 12.32 18.86 4.04
CA ALA A 483 13.48 18.14 3.52
C ALA A 483 14.03 17.09 4.50
N GLU A 484 13.91 17.32 5.81
CA GLU A 484 14.28 16.33 6.84
C GLU A 484 13.30 15.13 6.88
N ALA A 485 12.00 15.38 6.67
CA ALA A 485 10.97 14.35 6.70
C ALA A 485 10.82 13.59 5.37
N PHE A 486 10.90 14.29 4.24
CA PHE A 486 10.66 13.77 2.89
C PHE A 486 11.59 14.47 1.87
N PRO A 487 12.84 13.99 1.70
CA PRO A 487 13.89 14.71 0.97
C PRO A 487 13.57 15.11 -0.48
N ASP A 488 12.74 14.33 -1.18
CA ASP A 488 12.36 14.56 -2.58
C ASP A 488 11.13 15.47 -2.74
N ALA A 489 10.48 15.87 -1.62
CA ALA A 489 9.37 16.81 -1.66
C ALA A 489 9.86 18.25 -1.87
N ARG A 490 9.17 18.99 -2.73
CA ARG A 490 9.44 20.41 -2.99
C ARG A 490 8.47 21.28 -2.20
N PRO A 491 8.92 22.38 -1.58
CA PRO A 491 8.01 23.36 -0.98
C PRO A 491 7.00 23.89 -2.01
N THR A 492 5.70 23.86 -1.70
CA THR A 492 4.64 24.50 -2.54
C THR A 492 4.00 25.67 -1.78
N THR A 493 3.33 26.58 -2.50
CA THR A 493 2.60 27.69 -1.88
C THR A 493 1.47 27.21 -0.97
N SER A 494 0.71 26.18 -1.38
CA SER A 494 -0.34 25.60 -0.54
C SER A 494 0.25 24.85 0.67
N GLY A 495 1.40 24.19 0.51
CA GLY A 495 2.20 23.65 1.60
C GLY A 495 2.62 24.70 2.62
N LEU A 496 3.23 25.79 2.16
CA LEU A 496 3.64 26.89 3.05
C LEU A 496 2.43 27.53 3.76
N ARG A 497 1.30 27.74 3.06
CA ARG A 497 0.06 28.25 3.68
C ARG A 497 -0.48 27.31 4.77
N ALA A 498 -0.53 25.99 4.50
CA ALA A 498 -1.00 25.00 5.46
C ALA A 498 -0.09 24.89 6.69
N TRP A 499 1.23 25.00 6.50
CA TRP A 499 2.19 25.15 7.60
C TRP A 499 1.93 26.44 8.41
N LEU A 500 1.84 27.60 7.76
CA LEU A 500 1.68 28.89 8.42
C LEU A 500 0.33 29.05 9.14
N ALA A 501 -0.73 28.39 8.67
CA ALA A 501 -2.01 28.30 9.36
C ALA A 501 -1.94 27.50 10.68
N THR A 502 -0.83 26.78 10.90
CA THR A 502 -0.61 25.87 12.03
C THR A 502 0.46 26.38 13.03
N THR A 503 1.33 27.36 12.67
CA THR A 503 2.52 27.78 13.49
C THR A 503 2.75 29.30 13.65
#